data_AF-A0A1W9WFR5-F1
#
_entry.id   AF-A0A1W9WFR5-F1
#
_cell.length_a   1.000
_cell.length_b   1.000
_cell.length_c   1.000
_cell.angle_alpha   90.00
_cell.angle_beta   90.00
_cell.angle_gamma   90.00
#
_symmetry.space_group_name_H-M   'P 1'
#
loop_
_entity.id
_entity.type
_entity.pdbx_description
1 polymer ?
#
loop_
_entity_poly.entity_id
_entity_poly.type
_entity_poly.pdbx_seq_one_letter_code
_entity_poly.pdbx_strand_id
1 'polypeptide(L)'
;MREDSTLPFDDMQINDDDNIILFDDERQSLDNNENAWKIMIVDDEPETHTITRLSLRRLKVDDRPLEFISAYSGEEAVQLIKTHPDTAVILLDVIMEENETGNLPLF
;
A
#
# COMPACT_ATOMS: atom_id res chain seq x y z
N MET A 1 18.83 18.66 -29.57
CA MET A 1 19.71 17.66 -28.94
C MET A 1 19.07 17.41 -27.57
N ARG A 2 18.56 16.20 -27.32
CA ARG A 2 17.79 15.90 -26.11
C ARG A 2 18.75 15.71 -24.95
N GLU A 3 18.59 16.49 -23.89
CA GLU A 3 19.32 16.30 -22.63
C GLU A 3 18.61 15.20 -21.83
N ASP A 4 19.40 14.17 -21.54
CA ASP A 4 19.15 13.09 -20.60
C ASP A 4 18.96 13.68 -19.20
N SER A 5 17.75 13.56 -18.66
CA SER A 5 17.44 13.87 -17.26
C SER A 5 17.06 12.58 -16.56
N THR A 6 18.07 11.74 -16.35
CA THR A 6 18.01 10.70 -15.33
C THR A 6 17.82 11.40 -13.99
N LEU A 7 16.62 11.34 -13.43
CA LEU A 7 16.33 11.85 -12.10
C LEU A 7 17.22 11.10 -11.08
N PRO A 8 17.95 11.80 -10.19
CA PRO A 8 18.79 11.15 -9.20
C PRO A 8 17.93 10.38 -8.20
N PHE A 9 18.32 9.13 -7.93
CA PHE A 9 17.67 8.21 -6.98
C PHE A 9 17.82 8.64 -5.49
N ASP A 10 18.39 9.82 -5.23
CA ASP A 10 18.87 10.25 -3.90
C ASP A 10 17.81 10.97 -3.05
N ASP A 11 16.64 11.33 -3.59
CA ASP A 11 15.62 12.14 -2.89
C ASP A 11 14.46 11.33 -2.27
N MET A 12 14.55 10.00 -2.21
CA MET A 12 13.54 9.18 -1.54
C MET A 12 13.82 9.14 -0.03
N GLN A 13 13.30 10.14 0.70
CA GLN A 13 13.37 10.15 2.16
C GLN A 13 12.25 9.27 2.73
N ILE A 14 12.62 8.11 3.25
CA ILE A 14 11.71 7.21 3.97
C ILE A 14 11.61 7.74 5.40
N ASN A 15 10.39 8.08 5.83
CA ASN A 15 10.12 8.39 7.23
C ASN A 15 9.77 7.09 7.96
N ASP A 16 10.09 7.02 9.26
CA ASP A 16 9.83 5.86 10.12
C ASP A 16 8.33 5.56 10.35
N ASP A 17 7.44 6.41 9.84
CA ASP A 17 6.05 6.08 9.55
C ASP A 17 5.99 5.83 8.03
N ASP A 18 5.74 4.59 7.59
CA ASP A 18 5.85 4.02 6.22
C ASP A 18 5.07 4.72 5.06
N ASN A 19 4.81 6.02 5.17
CA ASN A 19 4.31 6.88 4.12
C ASN A 19 5.46 7.41 3.26
N ILE A 20 5.67 6.80 2.10
CA ILE A 20 6.44 7.40 1.01
C ILE A 20 5.61 8.57 0.46
N ILE A 21 5.95 9.80 0.88
CA ILE A 21 5.43 11.03 0.27
C ILE A 21 6.28 11.32 -0.96
N LEU A 22 5.82 10.88 -2.13
CA LEU A 22 6.35 11.39 -3.40
C LEU A 22 5.74 12.77 -3.63
N PHE A 23 6.54 13.81 -3.38
CA PHE A 23 6.24 15.18 -3.77
C PHE A 23 6.22 15.25 -5.30
N ASP A 24 5.04 15.07 -5.90
CA ASP A 24 4.75 15.55 -7.25
C ASP A 24 4.12 16.94 -7.12
N ASP A 25 4.63 17.86 -7.93
CA ASP A 25 4.44 19.31 -7.81
C ASP A 25 2.95 19.72 -7.77
N GLU A 26 2.60 20.52 -6.74
CA GLU A 26 1.45 21.43 -6.66
C GLU A 26 -0.01 20.94 -6.85
N ARG A 27 -0.57 20.07 -5.98
CA ARG A 27 -1.98 20.19 -5.56
C ARG A 27 -2.23 19.79 -4.09
N GLN A 28 -2.23 20.79 -3.21
CA GLN A 28 -3.00 20.68 -1.97
C GLN A 28 -4.48 20.56 -2.33
N SER A 29 -5.10 19.41 -2.08
CA SER A 29 -6.56 19.31 -2.02
C SER A 29 -6.97 18.71 -0.68
N LEU A 30 -7.17 19.63 0.26
CA LEU A 30 -8.21 19.67 1.28
C LEU A 30 -9.02 18.37 1.46
N ASP A 31 -8.92 17.79 2.66
CA ASP A 31 -9.93 16.98 3.36
C ASP A 31 -11.14 16.53 2.52
N ASN A 32 -10.95 15.48 1.72
CA ASN A 32 -12.03 14.60 1.30
C ASN A 32 -11.59 13.17 1.62
N ASN A 33 -11.84 12.76 2.86
CA ASN A 33 -11.64 11.40 3.37
C ASN A 33 -12.47 10.34 2.59
N GLU A 34 -13.20 10.75 1.55
CA GLU A 34 -14.06 9.91 0.70
C GLU A 34 -13.50 9.67 -0.70
N ASN A 35 -12.30 10.16 -1.05
CA ASN A 35 -11.91 10.21 -2.46
C ASN A 35 -10.98 9.08 -2.92
N ALA A 36 -10.33 8.32 -2.03
CA ALA A 36 -9.49 7.18 -2.42
C ALA A 36 -10.11 5.85 -1.96
N TRP A 37 -9.88 4.77 -2.71
CA TRP A 37 -10.22 3.42 -2.26
C TRP A 37 -9.06 2.86 -1.45
N LYS A 38 -9.29 2.58 -0.17
CA LYS A 38 -8.31 1.95 0.71
C LYS A 38 -8.22 0.46 0.39
N ILE A 39 -7.03 0.03 0.02
CA ILE A 39 -6.67 -1.35 -0.29
C ILE A 39 -5.63 -1.80 0.73
N MET A 40 -5.97 -2.81 1.53
CA MET A 40 -5.01 -3.40 2.46
C MET A 40 -4.25 -4.53 1.77
N ILE A 41 -2.93 -4.53 1.85
CA ILE A 41 -2.06 -5.61 1.40
C ILE A 41 -1.56 -6.31 2.66
N VAL A 42 -1.74 -7.63 2.72
CA VAL A 42 -1.35 -8.47 3.85
C VAL A 42 -0.44 -9.58 3.35
N ASP A 43 0.87 -9.40 3.55
CA ASP A 43 1.94 -10.27 3.05
C ASP A 43 3.19 -10.02 3.92
N ASP A 44 3.96 -11.05 4.25
CA ASP A 44 5.15 -10.90 5.10
C ASP A 44 6.39 -10.40 4.34
N GLU A 45 6.34 -10.32 3.02
CA GLU A 45 7.44 -9.91 2.16
C GLU A 45 7.34 -8.42 1.72
N PRO A 46 8.22 -7.51 2.20
CA PRO A 46 8.15 -6.08 1.86
C PRO A 46 8.27 -5.76 0.36
N GLU A 47 8.93 -6.63 -0.40
CA GLU A 47 9.04 -6.49 -1.86
C GLU A 47 7.67 -6.65 -2.53
N THR A 48 6.83 -7.59 -2.08
CA THR A 48 5.46 -7.78 -2.57
C THR A 48 4.62 -6.52 -2.40
N HIS A 49 4.72 -5.84 -1.26
CA HIS A 49 4.03 -4.57 -1.01
C HIS A 49 4.45 -3.49 -2.01
N THR A 50 5.76 -3.37 -2.22
CA THR A 50 6.35 -2.38 -3.13
C THR A 50 5.91 -2.62 -4.57
N ILE A 51 6.03 -3.87 -5.05
CA ILE A 51 5.65 -4.27 -6.41
C ILE A 51 4.15 -4.08 -6.62
N THR A 52 3.32 -4.48 -5.66
CA THR A 52 1.86 -4.34 -5.74
C THR A 52 1.47 -2.87 -5.83
N ARG A 53 2.03 -2.02 -4.97
CA ARG A 53 1.79 -0.56 -4.99
C ARG A 53 2.22 0.05 -6.32
N LEU A 54 3.40 -0.30 -6.83
CA LEU A 54 3.91 0.21 -8.11
C LEU A 54 3.06 -0.23 -9.30
N SER A 55 2.60 -1.48 -9.29
CA SER A 55 1.74 -2.06 -10.33
C SER A 55 0.39 -1.35 -10.40
N LEU A 56 -0.14 -0.95 -9.23
CA LEU A 56 -1.47 -0.36 -9.10
C LEU A 56 -1.49 1.17 -8.99
N ARG A 57 -0.34 1.86 -8.88
CA ARG A 57 -0.26 3.32 -8.62
C ARG A 57 -1.02 4.21 -9.60
N ARG A 58 -1.21 3.76 -10.85
CA ARG A 58 -1.90 4.53 -11.90
C ARG A 58 -3.36 4.11 -12.07
N LEU A 59 -3.80 3.08 -11.35
CA LEU A 59 -5.16 2.61 -11.41
C LEU A 59 -6.07 3.59 -10.68
N LYS A 60 -7.21 3.88 -11.32
CA LYS A 60 -8.34 4.57 -10.70
C LYS A 60 -9.58 3.73 -10.92
N VAL A 61 -10.41 3.64 -9.89
CA VAL A 61 -11.71 2.95 -9.94
C VAL A 61 -12.77 4.00 -9.66
N ASP A 62 -13.73 4.18 -10.57
CA ASP A 62 -14.71 5.27 -10.50
C ASP A 62 -14.07 6.67 -10.38
N ASP A 63 -12.97 6.87 -11.13
CA ASP A 63 -12.10 8.08 -11.08
C ASP A 63 -11.49 8.40 -9.70
N ARG A 64 -11.62 7.48 -8.74
CA ARG A 64 -10.98 7.56 -7.42
C ARG A 64 -9.63 6.85 -7.43
N PRO A 65 -8.55 7.47 -6.93
CA PRO A 65 -7.26 6.81 -6.76
C PRO A 65 -7.32 5.69 -5.71
N LEU A 66 -6.27 4.88 -5.67
CA LEU A 66 -6.08 3.87 -4.63
C LEU A 66 -5.15 4.39 -3.53
N GLU A 67 -5.48 4.06 -2.29
CA GLU A 67 -4.65 4.26 -1.10
C GLU A 67 -4.28 2.88 -0.56
N PHE A 68 -3.02 2.68 -0.17
CA PHE A 68 -2.53 1.37 0.24
C PHE A 68 -2.19 1.36 1.73
N ILE A 69 -2.70 0.34 2.42
CA ILE A 69 -2.36 0.05 3.81
C ILE A 69 -1.58 -1.27 3.80
N SER A 70 -0.38 -1.28 4.37
CA SER A 70 0.44 -2.50 4.49
C SER A 70 0.19 -3.14 5.85
N ALA A 71 -0.02 -4.44 5.88
CA ALA A 71 0.11 -5.29 7.06
C ALA A 71 1.08 -6.42 6.73
N TYR A 72 2.02 -6.72 7.63
CA TYR A 72 3.03 -7.76 7.43
C TYR A 72 2.70 -9.06 8.16
N SER A 73 1.51 -9.12 8.77
CA SER A 73 1.00 -10.31 9.42
C SER A 73 -0.53 -10.28 9.50
N GLY A 74 -1.14 -11.45 9.70
CA GLY A 74 -2.58 -11.54 9.96
C GLY A 74 -3.01 -10.79 11.22
N GLU A 75 -2.20 -10.81 12.30
CA GLU A 75 -2.51 -10.07 13.53
C GLU A 75 -2.53 -8.56 13.29
N GLU A 76 -1.53 -8.04 12.58
CA GLU A 76 -1.47 -6.62 12.22
C GLU A 76 -2.64 -6.22 11.34
N ALA A 77 -3.00 -7.05 10.34
CA ALA A 77 -4.16 -6.79 9.48
C ALA A 77 -5.46 -6.67 10.30
N VAL A 78 -5.65 -7.53 11.30
CA VAL A 78 -6.80 -7.49 12.22
C VAL A 78 -6.82 -6.22 13.08
N GLN A 79 -5.67 -5.64 13.42
CA GLN A 79 -5.62 -4.35 14.11
C GLN A 79 -5.90 -3.19 13.15
N LEU A 80 -5.28 -3.21 11.96
CA LEU A 80 -5.40 -2.14 10.97
C LEU A 80 -6.80 -2.04 10.38
N ILE A 81 -7.54 -3.14 10.25
CA ILE A 81 -8.93 -3.09 9.74
C ILE A 81 -9.87 -2.43 10.75
N LYS A 82 -9.56 -2.48 12.05
CA LYS A 82 -10.34 -1.78 13.09
C LYS A 82 -10.08 -0.28 13.07
N THR A 83 -8.88 0.14 12.70
CA THR A 83 -8.52 1.57 12.58
C THR A 83 -8.90 2.15 11.22
N HIS A 84 -9.00 1.31 10.19
CA HIS A 84 -9.43 1.66 8.82
C HIS A 84 -10.66 0.84 8.40
N PRO A 85 -11.81 1.01 9.07
CA PRO A 85 -13.02 0.23 8.78
C PRO A 85 -13.62 0.53 7.39
N ASP A 86 -13.13 1.58 6.73
CA ASP A 86 -13.47 1.98 5.37
C ASP A 86 -12.56 1.34 4.29
N THR A 87 -11.71 0.38 4.67
CA THR A 87 -10.97 -0.47 3.74
C THR A 87 -11.95 -1.18 2.78
N ALA A 88 -11.78 -0.94 1.48
CA ALA A 88 -12.67 -1.47 0.46
C ALA A 88 -12.33 -2.91 0.07
N VAL A 89 -11.03 -3.24 0.02
CA VAL A 89 -10.52 -4.55 -0.39
C VAL A 89 -9.30 -4.91 0.44
N ILE A 90 -9.15 -6.20 0.73
CA ILE A 90 -7.94 -6.78 1.34
C ILE A 90 -7.34 -7.77 0.34
N LEU A 91 -6.05 -7.60 0.02
CA LEU A 91 -5.22 -8.53 -0.73
C LEU A 91 -4.40 -9.32 0.29
N LEU A 92 -4.86 -10.53 0.62
CA LEU A 92 -4.27 -11.37 1.67
C LEU A 92 -3.52 -12.54 1.05
N ASP A 93 -2.22 -12.66 1.31
CA ASP A 93 -1.52 -13.93 1.12
C ASP A 93 -1.90 -14.88 2.25
N VAL A 94 -2.32 -16.08 1.87
CA VAL A 94 -2.77 -17.14 2.78
C VAL A 94 -1.62 -17.99 3.28
N ILE A 95 -0.44 -17.89 2.66
CA ILE A 95 0.80 -18.55 3.10
C ILE A 95 1.73 -17.48 3.66
N MET A 96 1.40 -16.91 4.81
CA MET A 96 2.39 -16.13 5.58
C MET A 96 3.21 -17.11 6.42
N GLU A 97 4.54 -17.03 6.37
CA GLU A 97 5.41 -18.00 7.04
C GLU A 97 5.29 -17.92 8.56
N GLU A 98 4.48 -18.81 9.15
CA GLU A 98 4.86 -19.45 10.41
C GLU A 98 5.26 -20.88 10.08
N ASN A 99 6.56 -21.17 10.25
CA ASN A 99 7.19 -22.50 10.27
C ASN A 99 6.21 -23.66 10.03
N GLU A 100 6.31 -24.31 8.87
CA GLU A 100 5.76 -25.64 8.59
C GLU A 100 4.53 -26.03 9.42
N THR A 101 3.32 -25.76 8.92
CA THR A 101 2.26 -26.78 8.79
C THR A 101 1.04 -26.12 8.18
N GLY A 102 0.78 -26.42 6.91
CA GLY A 102 -0.47 -26.08 6.27
C GLY A 102 -1.64 -26.59 7.10
N ASN A 103 -2.47 -25.66 7.60
CA ASN A 103 -3.85 -25.83 8.02
C ASN A 103 -4.40 -24.44 8.34
N LEU A 104 -4.88 -23.73 7.31
CA LEU A 104 -5.71 -22.54 7.51
C LEU A 104 -7.08 -22.99 8.07
N PRO A 105 -7.50 -22.57 9.27
CA PRO A 105 -8.91 -22.65 9.63
C PRO A 105 -9.64 -21.49 8.95
N LEU A 106 -10.45 -21.84 7.95
CA LEU A 106 -11.53 -20.98 7.44
C LEU A 106 -12.46 -20.59 8.58
N PHE A 107 -12.55 -19.30 8.95
CA PHE A 107 -13.76 -18.68 9.49
C PHE A 107 -13.84 -17.21 9.11
#